data_AF-A0A5S9R372-F1
#
_entry.id   AF-A0A5S9R372-F1
#
_cell.length_a   1.000
_cell.length_b   1.000
_cell.length_c   1.000
_cell.angle_alpha   90.00
_cell.angle_beta   90.00
_cell.angle_gamma   90.00
#
_symmetry.space_group_name_H-M   'P 1'
#
loop_
_entity.id
_entity.type
_entity.pdbx_description
1 polymer ?
#
loop_
_entity_poly.entity_id
_entity_poly.type
_entity_poly.pdbx_seq_one_letter_code
_entity_poly.pdbx_strand_id
1 'polypeptide(L)'
;MTHAAPTDIEAALRLVPPLWGMHAWSLARSEQNGDVTWALAVITQGTVSSPEHLLLFYRGTYIGTATADPRPYTRVLDVTGDVVTVEYRWPLGEEPLAAPAGVGTVRYQVSAQGIQPLDAPPWPQQ
;
A
#
# COMPACT_ATOMS: atom_id res chain seq x y z
N MET A 1 21.90 19.52 -11.73
CA MET A 1 21.39 18.32 -11.04
C MET A 1 20.03 18.68 -10.50
N THR A 2 18.96 18.31 -11.19
CA THR A 2 17.59 18.66 -10.77
C THR A 2 17.22 17.78 -9.59
N HIS A 3 17.17 18.37 -8.40
CA HIS A 3 16.66 17.69 -7.20
C HIS A 3 15.20 17.32 -7.50
N ALA A 4 14.85 16.04 -7.47
CA ALA A 4 13.44 15.64 -7.45
C ALA A 4 12.79 16.33 -6.25
N ALA A 5 11.59 16.90 -6.42
CA ALA A 5 10.86 17.47 -5.29
C ALA A 5 10.69 16.40 -4.21
N PRO A 6 10.88 16.72 -2.92
CA PRO A 6 10.68 15.74 -1.86
C PRO A 6 9.23 15.25 -1.91
N THR A 7 9.03 13.93 -1.97
CA THR A 7 7.70 13.31 -1.93
C THR A 7 7.03 13.66 -0.59
N ASP A 8 5.92 14.39 -0.63
CA ASP A 8 5.18 14.80 0.58
C ASP A 8 4.22 13.69 1.03
N ILE A 9 4.79 12.65 1.64
CA ILE A 9 4.04 11.48 2.14
C ILE A 9 3.07 11.90 3.24
N GLU A 10 3.45 12.89 4.07
CA GLU A 10 2.61 13.40 5.16
C GLU A 10 1.35 14.09 4.63
N ALA A 11 1.46 14.87 3.55
CA ALA A 11 0.28 15.41 2.88
C ALA A 11 -0.61 14.29 2.32
N ALA A 12 -0.01 13.28 1.66
CA ALA A 12 -0.76 12.16 1.09
C ALA A 12 -1.52 11.35 2.15
N LEU A 13 -0.93 11.10 3.33
CA LEU A 13 -1.59 10.42 4.44
C LEU A 13 -2.89 11.12 4.89
N ARG A 14 -2.93 12.46 4.82
CA ARG A 14 -4.13 13.26 5.16
C ARG A 14 -5.22 13.18 4.10
N LEU A 15 -4.89 12.79 2.88
CA LEU A 15 -5.87 12.60 1.79
C LEU A 15 -6.58 11.25 1.88
N VAL A 16 -5.98 10.28 2.56
CA VAL A 16 -6.58 8.96 2.77
C VAL A 16 -7.64 9.07 3.87
N PRO A 17 -8.90 8.64 3.62
CA PRO A 17 -9.94 8.66 4.64
C PRO A 17 -9.51 7.89 5.91
N PRO A 18 -9.77 8.44 7.11
CA PRO A 18 -9.44 7.75 8.36
C PRO A 18 -10.11 6.38 8.44
N LEU A 19 -9.40 5.38 8.99
CA LEU A 19 -9.97 4.05 9.22
C LEU A 19 -11.16 4.19 10.19
N TRP A 20 -12.33 3.72 9.73
CA TRP A 20 -13.64 3.85 10.41
C TRP A 20 -14.02 5.29 10.77
N GLY A 21 -13.46 6.28 10.07
CA GLY A 21 -13.71 7.70 10.33
C GLY A 21 -13.05 8.24 11.61
N MET A 22 -12.21 7.45 12.27
CA MET A 22 -11.67 7.78 13.61
C MET A 22 -10.16 7.62 13.74
N HIS A 23 -9.54 6.68 13.03
CA HIS A 23 -8.10 6.46 13.13
C HIS A 23 -7.37 7.07 11.93
N ALA A 24 -6.57 8.10 12.20
CA ALA A 24 -5.69 8.70 11.19
C ALA A 24 -4.53 7.78 10.83
N TRP A 25 -4.06 7.91 9.60
CA TRP A 25 -2.93 7.16 9.09
C TRP A 25 -1.60 7.79 9.48
N SER A 26 -0.62 6.96 9.79
CA SER A 26 0.77 7.31 10.09
C SER A 26 1.71 6.52 9.18
N LEU A 27 2.86 7.11 8.85
CA LEU A 27 3.87 6.45 8.06
C LEU A 27 4.54 5.32 8.86
N ALA A 28 4.46 4.09 8.37
CA ALA A 28 5.24 2.97 8.91
C ALA A 28 6.58 2.81 8.19
N ARG A 29 6.54 2.82 6.86
CA ARG A 29 7.71 2.60 6.00
C ARG A 29 7.49 3.25 4.64
N SER A 30 8.55 3.76 4.03
CA SER A 30 8.50 4.20 2.63
C SER A 30 9.83 3.95 1.95
N GLU A 31 9.79 3.66 0.65
CA GLU A 31 10.98 3.55 -0.18
C GLU A 31 10.72 4.12 -1.57
N GLN A 32 11.80 4.57 -2.21
CA GLN A 32 11.80 5.06 -3.57
C GLN A 32 12.70 4.17 -4.43
N ASN A 33 12.20 3.79 -5.61
CA ASN A 33 12.98 3.16 -6.65
C ASN A 33 12.69 3.85 -7.99
N GLY A 34 13.70 4.56 -8.51
CA GLY A 34 13.55 5.39 -9.70
C GLY A 34 12.44 6.44 -9.55
N ASP A 35 11.47 6.39 -10.46
CA ASP A 35 10.32 7.29 -10.50
C ASP A 35 9.19 6.86 -9.56
N VAL A 36 9.22 5.66 -8.99
CA VAL A 36 8.16 5.19 -8.09
C VAL A 36 8.58 5.35 -6.65
N THR A 37 7.70 5.94 -5.83
CA THR A 37 7.80 5.91 -4.37
C THR A 37 6.57 5.19 -3.84
N TRP A 38 6.76 4.37 -2.81
CA TRP A 38 5.66 3.76 -2.08
C TRP A 38 5.78 4.05 -0.59
N ALA A 39 4.65 4.09 0.10
CA ALA A 39 4.58 4.27 1.55
C ALA A 39 3.51 3.37 2.16
N LEU A 40 3.87 2.62 3.19
CA LEU A 40 2.93 1.88 4.04
C LEU A 40 2.39 2.82 5.11
N ALA A 41 1.08 3.00 5.08
CA ALA A 41 0.30 3.74 6.03
C ALA A 41 -0.38 2.77 7.01
N VAL A 42 -0.18 3.01 8.30
CA VAL A 42 -0.76 2.20 9.39
C VAL A 42 -1.48 3.12 10.38
N ILE A 43 -2.33 2.55 11.22
CA ILE A 43 -2.90 3.28 12.36
C ILE A 43 -1.92 3.28 13.54
N THR A 44 -1.92 4.35 14.32
CA THR A 44 -1.13 4.43 15.56
C THR A 44 -1.58 3.34 16.54
N GLN A 45 -0.62 2.64 17.16
CA GLN A 45 -0.88 1.47 18.03
C GLN A 45 -1.55 0.28 17.31
N GLY A 46 -1.53 0.25 15.98
CA GLY A 46 -1.93 -0.92 15.21
C GLY A 46 -1.01 -2.13 15.48
N THR A 47 -1.58 -3.32 15.41
CA THR A 47 -0.84 -4.59 15.35
C THR A 47 -0.68 -5.04 13.90
N VAL A 48 0.12 -6.09 13.64
CA VAL A 48 0.32 -6.65 12.29
C VAL A 48 -0.97 -7.07 11.58
N SER A 49 -2.04 -7.35 12.33
CA SER A 49 -3.35 -7.70 11.80
C SER A 49 -4.26 -6.50 11.55
N SER A 50 -3.80 -5.28 11.85
CA SER A 50 -4.55 -4.06 11.61
C SER A 50 -4.54 -3.72 10.13
N PRO A 51 -5.62 -3.12 9.58
CA PRO A 51 -5.64 -2.70 8.19
C PRO A 51 -4.54 -1.68 7.88
N GLU A 52 -3.91 -1.82 6.71
CA GLU A 52 -2.84 -0.95 6.21
C GLU A 52 -3.20 -0.45 4.81
N HIS A 53 -2.78 0.76 4.46
CA HIS A 53 -2.80 1.21 3.06
C HIS A 53 -1.39 1.25 2.49
N LEU A 54 -1.26 0.82 1.24
CA LEU A 54 -0.07 1.08 0.44
C LEU A 54 -0.34 2.30 -0.45
N LEU A 55 0.28 3.42 -0.13
CA LEU A 55 0.24 4.65 -0.93
C LEU A 55 1.29 4.56 -2.03
N LEU A 56 0.91 4.94 -3.25
CA LEU A 56 1.76 4.90 -4.42
C LEU A 56 1.92 6.31 -5.01
N PHE A 57 3.15 6.60 -5.41
CA PHE A 57 3.54 7.88 -5.97
C PHE A 57 4.33 7.66 -7.25
N TYR A 58 4.15 8.57 -8.21
CA TYR A 58 4.93 8.61 -9.44
C TYR A 58 5.59 9.99 -9.57
N ARG A 59 6.91 9.99 -9.68
CA ARG A 59 7.77 11.19 -9.78
C ARG A 59 7.49 12.20 -8.67
N GLY A 60 7.31 11.71 -7.45
CA GLY A 60 7.01 12.51 -6.26
C GLY A 60 5.56 12.96 -6.11
N THR A 61 4.68 12.66 -7.08
CA THR A 61 3.25 13.00 -7.02
C THR A 61 2.46 11.82 -6.46
N TYR A 62 1.59 12.09 -5.48
CA TYR A 62 0.69 11.07 -4.94
C TYR A 62 -0.35 10.67 -5.99
N ILE A 63 -0.42 9.37 -6.29
CA ILE A 63 -1.34 8.82 -7.30
C ILE A 63 -2.58 8.20 -6.65
N GLY A 64 -2.40 7.52 -5.50
CA GLY A 64 -3.49 6.88 -4.80
C GLY A 64 -3.03 5.71 -3.91
N THR A 65 -3.98 4.91 -3.47
CA THR A 65 -3.71 3.65 -2.75
C THR A 65 -3.75 2.46 -3.70
N ALA A 66 -2.93 1.43 -3.44
CA ALA A 66 -2.89 0.21 -4.26
C ALA A 66 -4.24 -0.53 -4.28
N THR A 67 -4.96 -0.49 -3.15
CA THR A 67 -6.31 -1.04 -3.00
C THR A 67 -7.26 0.04 -2.50
N ALA A 68 -8.54 -0.07 -2.87
CA ALA A 68 -9.59 0.83 -2.38
C ALA A 68 -9.77 0.70 -0.86
N ASP A 69 -9.89 -0.55 -0.38
CA ASP A 69 -9.96 -0.85 1.05
C ASP A 69 -8.57 -1.17 1.61
N PRO A 70 -8.26 -0.77 2.86
CA PRO A 70 -7.01 -1.13 3.51
C PRO A 70 -6.93 -2.64 3.76
N ARG A 71 -5.72 -3.19 3.64
CA ARG A 71 -5.45 -4.62 3.77
C ARG A 71 -4.37 -4.86 4.82
N PRO A 72 -4.58 -5.75 5.79
CA PRO A 72 -3.54 -6.11 6.74
C PRO A 72 -2.44 -6.92 6.06
N TYR A 73 -1.28 -7.06 6.72
CA TYR A 73 -0.14 -7.85 6.25
C TYR A 73 0.35 -7.47 4.84
N THR A 74 0.24 -6.20 4.46
CA THR A 74 0.62 -5.75 3.13
C THR A 74 2.13 -5.60 3.04
N ARG A 75 2.75 -6.22 2.02
CA ARG A 75 4.20 -6.15 1.84
C ARG A 75 4.58 -5.87 0.41
N VAL A 76 5.36 -4.81 0.18
CA VAL A 76 6.03 -4.62 -1.11
C VAL A 76 7.20 -5.62 -1.21
N LEU A 77 7.17 -6.45 -2.24
CA LEU A 77 8.22 -7.43 -2.53
C LEU A 77 9.31 -6.85 -3.43
N ASP A 78 8.90 -6.09 -4.45
CA ASP A 78 9.81 -5.53 -5.44
C ASP A 78 9.21 -4.30 -6.13
N VAL A 79 10.07 -3.45 -6.68
CA VAL A 79 9.71 -2.36 -7.59
C VAL A 79 10.63 -2.45 -8.80
N THR A 80 10.07 -2.75 -9.97
CA THR A 80 10.81 -2.85 -11.24
C THR A 80 10.22 -1.86 -12.23
N GLY A 81 10.98 -0.79 -12.54
CA GLY A 81 10.51 0.28 -13.41
C GLY A 81 9.32 1.01 -12.81
N ASP A 82 8.18 0.97 -13.49
CA ASP A 82 6.90 1.53 -13.06
C ASP A 82 5.97 0.49 -12.41
N VAL A 83 6.43 -0.74 -12.19
CA VAL A 83 5.64 -1.84 -11.62
C VAL A 83 6.04 -2.12 -10.18
N VAL A 84 5.06 -2.08 -9.27
CA VAL A 84 5.20 -2.46 -7.86
C VAL A 84 4.58 -3.83 -7.64
N THR A 85 5.37 -4.77 -7.14
CA THR A 85 4.90 -6.13 -6.80
C THR A 85 4.59 -6.20 -5.31
N VAL A 86 3.35 -6.51 -4.97
CA VAL A 86 2.85 -6.47 -3.59
C VAL A 86 2.30 -7.83 -3.19
N GLU A 87 2.78 -8.36 -2.07
CA GLU A 87 2.20 -9.51 -1.39
C GLU A 87 1.12 -9.04 -0.41
N TYR A 88 -0.02 -9.74 -0.44
CA TYR A 88 -1.09 -9.62 0.52
C TYR A 88 -1.25 -10.95 1.25
N ARG A 89 -1.56 -10.88 2.54
CA ARG A 89 -1.94 -12.05 3.33
C ARG A 89 -3.27 -11.83 4.05
N TRP A 90 -3.97 -12.92 4.32
CA TRP A 90 -5.24 -12.90 5.04
C TRP A 90 -5.47 -14.22 5.77
N PRO A 91 -6.18 -14.22 6.92
CA PRO A 91 -6.56 -15.44 7.60
C PRO A 91 -7.55 -16.25 6.75
N LEU A 92 -7.47 -17.59 6.81
CA LEU A 92 -8.47 -18.47 6.23
C LEU A 92 -9.33 -19.08 7.35
N GLY A 93 -10.66 -19.03 7.21
CA GLY A 93 -11.57 -19.58 8.22
C GLY A 93 -11.38 -18.94 9.60
N GLU A 94 -11.23 -19.78 10.63
CA GLU A 94 -11.09 -19.37 12.04
C GLU A 94 -9.62 -19.35 12.52
N GLU A 95 -8.66 -19.21 11.60
CA GLU A 95 -7.23 -19.20 11.93
C GLU A 95 -6.82 -18.02 12.84
N PRO A 96 -5.80 -18.22 13.71
CA PRO A 96 -5.20 -17.11 14.46
C PRO A 96 -4.59 -16.05 13.54
N LEU A 97 -4.88 -14.78 13.82
CA LEU A 97 -4.32 -13.62 13.12
C LEU A 97 -2.79 -13.55 13.17
N ALA A 98 -2.13 -14.27 14.08
CA ALA A 98 -0.67 -14.28 14.17
C ALA A 98 0.02 -15.01 13.00
N ALA A 99 -0.70 -15.87 12.27
CA ALA A 99 -0.13 -16.69 11.19
C ALA A 99 -1.15 -16.89 10.06
N PRO A 100 -1.46 -15.85 9.26
CA PRO A 100 -2.37 -15.98 8.13
C PRO A 100 -1.80 -16.94 7.06
N ALA A 101 -2.59 -17.93 6.65
CA ALA A 101 -2.21 -18.89 5.61
C ALA A 101 -2.51 -18.40 4.18
N GLY A 102 -3.53 -17.55 4.03
CA GLY A 102 -3.85 -16.93 2.74
C GLY A 102 -2.72 -16.01 2.30
N VAL A 103 -2.22 -16.21 1.08
CA VAL A 103 -1.16 -15.40 0.49
C VAL A 103 -1.42 -15.25 -1.01
N GLY A 104 -1.14 -14.06 -1.53
CA GLY A 104 -1.11 -13.85 -2.97
C GLY A 104 -0.45 -12.54 -3.33
N THR A 105 -0.12 -12.41 -4.61
CA THR A 105 0.65 -11.28 -5.13
C THR A 105 -0.16 -10.54 -6.18
N VAL A 106 -0.07 -9.22 -6.18
CA VAL A 106 -0.59 -8.35 -7.24
C VAL A 106 0.52 -7.42 -7.70
N ARG A 107 0.68 -7.30 -9.02
CA ARG A 107 1.51 -6.27 -9.64
C ARG A 107 0.65 -5.06 -9.97
N TYR A 108 1.12 -3.89 -9.61
CA TYR A 108 0.49 -2.61 -9.93
C TYR A 108 1.41 -1.80 -10.82
N GLN A 109 0.92 -1.42 -12.00
CA GLN A 109 1.59 -0.42 -12.82
C GLN A 109 1.21 0.97 -12.32
N VAL A 110 2.21 1.80 -12.05
CA VAL A 110 2.05 3.15 -11.48
C VAL A 110 2.57 4.17 -12.47
N SER A 111 1.71 5.08 -12.89
CA SER A 111 2.05 6.13 -13.85
C SER A 111 1.40 7.45 -13.45
N ALA A 112 1.67 8.52 -14.22
CA ALA A 112 1.01 9.80 -14.03
C ALA A 112 -0.53 9.71 -14.24
N GLN A 113 -1.00 8.69 -14.93
CA GLN A 113 -2.41 8.47 -15.26
C GLN A 113 -3.17 7.75 -14.14
N GLY A 114 -2.47 7.08 -13.23
CA GLY A 114 -3.11 6.30 -12.17
C GLY A 114 -2.35 5.03 -11.81
N ILE A 115 -3.04 4.21 -11.02
CA ILE A 115 -2.63 2.87 -10.60
C ILE A 115 -3.47 1.87 -11.37
N GLN A 116 -2.82 0.96 -12.11
CA GLN A 116 -3.49 -0.12 -12.82
C GLN A 116 -3.05 -1.48 -12.25
N PRO A 117 -3.97 -2.28 -11.66
CA PRO A 117 -3.66 -3.65 -11.30
C PRO A 117 -3.45 -4.49 -12.56
N LEU A 118 -2.35 -5.22 -12.62
CA LEU A 118 -1.99 -6.13 -13.71
C LEU A 118 -2.43 -7.58 -13.45
N ASP A 119 -2.70 -7.90 -12.18
CA ASP A 119 -3.18 -9.20 -11.74
C ASP A 119 -4.53 -9.06 -11.03
N ALA A 120 -5.32 -10.13 -11.03
CA ALA A 120 -6.59 -10.17 -10.30
C ALA A 120 -6.34 -10.16 -8.77
N PRO A 121 -7.27 -9.61 -7.97
CA PRO A 121 -7.19 -9.69 -6.52
C PRO A 121 -7.09 -11.15 -6.06
N PRO A 122 -6.09 -11.51 -5.23
CA PRO A 122 -5.85 -12.90 -4.85
C PRO A 122 -6.76 -13.39 -3.72
N TRP A 123 -7.46 -12.49 -3.05
CA TRP A 123 -8.41 -12.82 -1.99
C TRP A 123 -9.80 -13.16 -2.57
N PRO A 124 -10.58 -14.02 -1.87
CA PRO A 124 -11.96 -14.28 -2.24
C PRO A 124 -12.77 -12.98 -2.22
N GLN A 125 -13.58 -12.78 -3.26
CA GLN A 125 -14.55 -11.70 -3.29
C GLN A 125 -15.67 -12.06 -2.31
N GLN A 126 -15.97 -11.17 -1.36
CA GLN A 126 -17.11 -11.32 -0.45
C GLN A 126 -18.43 -11.04 -1.16
#